data_AF-A0A1B3MUA7-F1
#
_entry.id   AF-A0A1B3MUA7-F1
#
_cell.length_a   1.000
_cell.length_b   1.000
_cell.length_c   1.000
_cell.angle_alpha   90.00
_cell.angle_beta   90.00
_cell.angle_gamma   90.00
#
_symmetry.space_group_name_H-M   'P 1'
#
loop_
_entity.id
_entity.type
_entity.pdbx_description
1 polymer ?
#
loop_
_entity_poly.entity_id
_entity_poly.type
_entity_poly.pdbx_seq_one_letter_code
_entity_poly.pdbx_strand_id
1 'polypeptide(L)' 'MTGTTSPLSKQLMQQAVCHTDHPAQAATALLKAAADILVLQFGETEAIVLLSSIVEEAGSEWRRRHAN' A
#
# COMPACT_ATOMS: atom_id res chain seq x y z
N MET A 1 3.85 -7.27 23.20
CA MET A 1 2.63 -6.54 22.77
C MET A 1 2.33 -6.98 21.34
N THR A 2 1.58 -8.07 21.22
CA THR A 2 1.25 -8.73 19.95
C THR A 2 -0.25 -8.58 19.73
N GLY A 3 -0.63 -7.95 18.62
CA GLY A 3 -1.99 -8.09 18.10
C GLY A 3 -2.82 -6.81 18.06
N THR A 4 -2.56 -5.96 17.07
CA THR A 4 -3.59 -5.04 16.53
C THR A 4 -3.41 -4.70 15.05
N THR A 5 -2.43 -5.29 14.35
CA THR A 5 -2.26 -5.14 12.89
C THR A 5 -3.26 -5.94 12.04
N SER A 6 -4.09 -6.79 12.65
CA SER A 6 -4.82 -7.88 11.99
C SER A 6 -6.25 -7.56 11.48
N PRO A 7 -7.05 -6.66 12.12
CA PRO A 7 -8.43 -6.42 11.66
C PRO A 7 -8.53 -5.41 10.51
N LEU A 8 -7.85 -4.26 10.63
CA LEU A 8 -7.98 -3.13 9.71
C LEU A 8 -7.37 -3.44 8.33
N SER A 9 -6.17 -4.03 8.32
CA SER A 9 -5.47 -4.45 7.09
C SER A 9 -6.28 -5.50 6.30
N LYS A 10 -6.88 -6.48 6.99
CA LYS A 10 -7.77 -7.47 6.37
C LYS A 10 -9.04 -6.84 5.81
N GLN A 11 -9.69 -5.93 6.56
CA GLN A 11 -10.87 -5.21 6.06
C GLN A 11 -10.55 -4.38 4.82
N LEU A 12 -9.42 -3.67 4.82
CA LEU A 12 -9.01 -2.82 3.71
C LEU A 12 -8.63 -3.65 2.46
N MET A 13 -7.95 -4.79 2.63
CA MET A 13 -7.72 -5.74 1.53
C MET A 13 -9.03 -6.32 0.97
N GLN A 14 -9.98 -6.65 1.84
CA GLN A 14 -11.25 -7.24 1.43
C GLN A 14 -12.12 -6.24 0.66
N GLN A 15 -12.14 -4.97 1.08
CA GLN A 15 -12.85 -3.90 0.37
C GLN A 15 -12.20 -3.54 -0.97
N ALA A 16 -10.87 -3.51 -1.04
CA ALA A 16 -10.14 -3.25 -2.28
C ALA A 16 -10.36 -4.34 -3.35
N VAL A 17 -10.64 -5.58 -2.95
CA VAL A 17 -10.81 -6.72 -3.87
C VAL A 17 -12.26 -6.96 -4.25
N CYS A 18 -13.22 -6.75 -3.34
CA CYS A 18 -14.61 -7.14 -3.56
C CYS A 18 -15.52 -6.06 -4.18
N HIS A 19 -15.14 -4.78 -4.21
CA HIS A 19 -16.10 -3.69 -4.53
C HIS A 19 -15.58 -2.54 -5.41
N THR A 20 -14.39 -2.62 -5.99
CA THR A 20 -13.90 -1.53 -6.86
C THR A 20 -14.04 -1.90 -8.33
N ASP A 21 -14.99 -1.27 -9.01
CA ASP A 21 -15.16 -1.34 -10.47
C ASP A 21 -13.94 -0.81 -11.24
N HIS A 22 -13.05 -0.07 -10.56
CA HIS A 22 -11.83 0.50 -11.13
C HIS A 22 -10.54 0.02 -10.42
N PRO A 23 -9.57 -0.58 -11.16
CA PRO A 23 -8.29 -1.05 -10.61
C PRO A 23 -7.49 0.03 -9.86
N ALA A 24 -7.61 1.30 -10.27
CA ALA A 24 -6.96 2.42 -9.62
C ALA A 24 -7.46 2.64 -8.18
N GLN A 25 -8.75 2.38 -7.92
CA GLN A 25 -9.33 2.51 -6.60
C GLN A 25 -8.86 1.39 -5.67
N ALA A 26 -8.76 0.16 -6.18
CA ALA A 26 -8.19 -0.97 -5.45
C ALA A 26 -6.75 -0.69 -5.03
N ALA A 27 -5.90 -0.24 -5.97
CA ALA A 27 -4.52 0.13 -5.69
C ALA A 27 -4.42 1.26 -4.65
N THR A 28 -5.28 2.27 -4.76
CA THR A 28 -5.34 3.38 -3.80
C THR A 28 -5.72 2.89 -2.40
N ALA A 29 -6.69 1.99 -2.28
CA ALA A 29 -7.10 1.42 -0.99
C ALA A 29 -5.97 0.60 -0.34
N LEU A 30 -5.25 -0.20 -1.13
CA LEU A 30 -4.09 -0.95 -0.66
C LEU A 30 -2.96 -0.04 -0.19
N LEU A 31 -2.67 1.05 -0.92
CA LEU A 31 -1.65 2.03 -0.54
C LEU A 31 -2.03 2.76 0.76
N LYS A 32 -3.30 3.12 0.95
CA LYS A 32 -3.79 3.71 2.20
C LYS A 32 -3.64 2.74 3.38
N ALA A 33 -3.99 1.47 3.19
CA ALA A 33 -3.80 0.44 4.21
C ALA A 33 -2.33 0.27 4.59
N ALA A 34 -1.44 0.27 3.60
CA ALA A 34 0.00 0.22 3.83
C ALA A 34 0.49 1.45 4.59
N ALA A 35 -0.02 2.65 4.25
CA ALA A 35 0.29 3.88 4.97
C ALA A 35 -0.08 3.78 6.45
N ASP A 36 -1.31 3.35 6.77
CA ASP A 36 -1.77 3.23 8.16
C ASP A 36 -0.88 2.29 8.98
N ILE A 37 -0.44 1.17 8.38
CA ILE A 37 0.48 0.22 9.03
C ILE A 37 1.85 0.84 9.27
N LEU A 38 2.40 1.52 8.26
CA LEU A 38 3.72 2.13 8.34
C LEU A 38 3.75 3.31 9.31
N VAL A 39 2.71 4.14 9.33
CA VAL A 39 2.57 5.25 10.28
C VAL A 39 2.54 4.73 11.70
N LEU A 40 1.78 3.65 11.97
CA LEU A 40 1.71 3.04 13.30
C LEU A 40 3.07 2.52 13.78
N GLN A 41 3.89 2.00 12.85
CA GLN A 41 5.15 1.34 13.19
C GLN A 41 6.35 2.29 13.23
N PHE A 42 6.39 3.31 12.38
CA PHE A 42 7.57 4.15 12.13
C PHE A 42 7.31 5.65 12.29
N GLY A 43 6.05 6.08 12.42
CA GLY A 43 5.66 7.48 12.37
C GLY A 43 5.40 7.98 10.95
N GLU A 44 4.76 9.14 10.84
CA GLU A 44 4.25 9.68 9.58
C GLU A 44 5.35 9.99 8.56
N THR A 45 6.43 10.65 8.98
CA THR A 45 7.54 11.04 8.12
C THR A 45 8.21 9.84 7.47
N GLU A 46 8.65 8.86 8.27
CA GLU A 46 9.26 7.62 7.78
C GLU A 46 8.28 6.81 6.90
N ALA A 47 7.00 6.76 7.25
CA ALA A 47 6.00 6.07 6.44
C ALA A 47 5.87 6.66 5.03
N ILE A 48 5.89 8.00 4.91
CA ILE A 48 5.85 8.69 3.61
C ILE A 48 7.11 8.39 2.79
N VAL A 49 8.29 8.42 3.42
CA VAL A 49 9.57 8.12 2.75
C VAL A 49 9.56 6.69 2.22
N LEU A 50 9.16 5.72 3.05
CA LEU A 50 9.10 4.31 2.67
C LEU A 50 8.09 4.06 1.54
N LEU A 51 6.88 4.61 1.63
CA LEU A 51 5.88 4.47 0.58
C LEU A 51 6.34 5.07 -0.75
N SER A 52 6.96 6.24 -0.71
CA SER A 52 7.47 6.91 -1.92
C SER A 52 8.53 6.05 -2.60
N SER A 53 9.47 5.49 -1.83
CA SER A 53 10.50 4.58 -2.34
C SER A 53 9.90 3.32 -2.98
N ILE A 54 8.87 2.73 -2.36
CA ILE A 54 8.19 1.54 -2.90
C ILE A 54 7.54 1.84 -4.26
N VAL A 55 6.86 2.99 -4.38
CA VAL A 55 6.20 3.40 -5.63
C VAL A 55 7.24 3.66 -6.73
N GLU A 56 8.35 4.33 -6.40
CA GLU A 56 9.44 4.59 -7.34
C GLU A 56 10.11 3.30 -7.84
N GLU A 57 10.34 2.34 -6.95
CA GLU A 57 10.90 1.04 -7.28
C GLU A 57 9.96 0.26 -8.20
N ALA A 58 8.67 0.17 -7.86
CA ALA A 58 7.66 -0.48 -8.67
C ALA A 58 7.55 0.15 -10.07
N GLY A 59 7.58 1.48 -10.17
CA GLY A 59 7.59 2.20 -11.44
C GLY A 59 8.86 1.93 -12.26
N SER A 60 10.02 1.87 -11.60
CA SER A 60 11.29 1.57 -12.25
C SER A 60 11.37 0.13 -12.76
N GLU A 61 10.81 -0.82 -12.01
CA GLU A 61 10.70 -2.20 -12.46
C GLU A 61 9.75 -2.34 -13.64
N TRP A 62 8.58 -1.71 -13.60
CA TRP A 62 7.65 -1.71 -14.73
C TRP A 62 8.30 -1.18 -16.00
N ARG A 63 9.00 -0.03 -15.92
CA ARG A 63 9.76 0.53 -17.06
C ARG A 63 10.81 -0.45 -17.59
N ARG A 64 11.58 -1.09 -16.71
CA ARG A 64 12.58 -2.11 -17.12
C ARG A 64 11.95 -3.26 -17.89
N ARG A 65 10.78 -3.74 -17.46
CA ARG A 65 10.07 -4.85 -18.13
C ARG A 65 9.49 -4.45 -19.50
N HIS A 66 9.26 -3.17 -19.76
CA HIS A 66 8.62 -2.66 -20.99
C HIS A 66 9.56 -1.82 -21.87
N ALA A 67 10.85 -1.74 -21.53
CA ALA A 67 11.87 -1.08 -22.34
C ALA A 67 12.51 -2.02 -23.39
N ASN A 68 12.12 -3.29 -23.41
CA ASN A 68 12.42 -4.30 -24.42
C ASN A 68 11.17 -4.65 -25.23
#